data_AF-A0A528WLL9-F1
#
_entry.id   AF-A0A528WLL9-F1
#
_cell.length_a   1.000
_cell.length_b   1.000
_cell.length_c   1.000
_cell.angle_alpha   90.00
_cell.angle_beta   90.00
_cell.angle_gamma   90.00
#
_symmetry.space_group_name_H-M   'P 1'
#
loop_
_entity.id
_entity.type
_entity.pdbx_description
1 polymer ?
#
loop_
_entity_poly.entity_id
_entity_poly.type
_entity_poly.pdbx_seq_one_letter_code
_entity_poly.pdbx_strand_id
1 'polypeptide(L)' 'MPPRSAEISRKTKETEISVSVHVDGKGKSDIATGVGFFDHMLDQLSRHSLIDMTIKAKGDLHIDDHHT' A
#
# COMPACT_ATOMS: atom_id res chain seq x y z
N MET A 1 -25.12 3.49 4.86
CA MET A 1 -24.00 3.04 5.71
C MET A 1 -22.82 3.99 5.47
N PRO A 2 -21.97 4.25 6.47
CA PRO A 2 -20.74 5.01 6.24
C PRO A 2 -19.83 4.26 5.24
N PRO A 3 -19.02 4.98 4.45
CA PRO A 3 -18.07 4.35 3.53
C PRO A 3 -17.09 3.45 4.29
N ARG A 4 -16.79 2.27 3.75
CA ARG A 4 -15.79 1.36 4.30
C ARG A 4 -14.42 1.78 3.80
N SER A 5 -13.85 2.77 4.48
CA SER A 5 -12.55 3.34 4.13
C SER A 5 -11.71 3.60 5.38
N ALA A 6 -10.39 3.53 5.21
CA ALA A 6 -9.44 3.87 6.27
C ALA A 6 -8.18 4.50 5.68
N GLU A 7 -7.55 5.37 6.45
CA GLU A 7 -6.22 5.92 6.18
C GLU A 7 -5.36 5.73 7.42
N ILE A 8 -4.15 5.20 7.23
CA ILE A 8 -3.21 4.91 8.30
C ILE A 8 -1.83 5.40 7.88
N SER A 9 -1.12 6.02 8.82
CA SER A 9 0.29 6.33 8.69
C SER A 9 1.06 5.67 9.83
N ARG A 10 2.22 5.09 9.52
CA ARG A 10 3.11 4.44 10.49
C ARG A 10 4.54 4.84 10.21
N LYS A 11 5.27 5.13 11.29
CA LYS A 11 6.70 5.46 11.22
C LYS A 11 7.48 4.71 12.28
N THR A 12 8.58 4.11 11.88
CA THR A 12 9.60 3.52 12.77
C THR A 12 10.98 4.07 12.41
N LYS A 13 12.05 3.41 12.87
CA LYS A 13 13.41 3.76 12.45
C LYS A 13 13.73 3.22 11.05
N GLU A 14 13.09 2.11 10.69
CA GLU A 14 13.29 1.36 9.47
C GLU A 14 12.42 1.91 8.34
N THR A 15 11.16 2.28 8.63
CA THR A 15 10.18 2.65 7.59
C THR A 15 9.30 3.85 7.91
N GLU A 16 8.82 4.50 6.84
CA GLU A 16 7.73 5.47 6.86
C GLU A 16 6.70 5.05 5.80
N ILE A 17 5.47 4.77 6.25
CA ILE A 17 4.42 4.15 5.44
C ILE A 17 3.12 4.94 5.57
N SER A 18 2.47 5.23 4.46
CA SER A 18 1.07 5.68 4.40
C SER A 18 0.23 4.76 3.53
N VAL A 19 -0.98 4.44 4.00
CA VAL A 19 -1.94 3.56 3.33
C VAL A 19 -3.33 4.19 3.39
N SER A 20 -3.99 4.26 2.25
CA SER A 20 -5.42 4.55 2.13
C SER A 20 -6.11 3.40 1.42
N VAL A 21 -7.24 2.95 1.96
CA VAL A 21 -8.05 1.85 1.42
C VAL A 21 -9.50 2.29 1.34
N HIS A 22 -10.14 1.98 0.22
CA HIS A 22 -11.59 2.06 0.06
C HIS A 22 -12.12 0.72 -0.43
N VAL A 23 -12.81 0.00 0.46
CA VAL A 23 -13.20 -1.40 0.22
C VAL A 23 -14.30 -1.52 -0.84
N ASP A 24 -15.15 -0.51 -0.97
CA ASP A 24 -16.22 -0.41 -1.96
C ASP A 24 -15.74 0.36 -3.23
N GLY A 25 -14.52 0.06 -3.68
CA GLY A 25 -13.84 0.77 -4.76
C GLY A 25 -14.15 0.25 -6.17
N LYS A 26 -13.23 0.55 -7.10
CA LYS A 26 -13.23 0.07 -8.49
C LYS A 26 -11.90 -0.56 -8.92
N GLY A 27 -11.02 -0.86 -7.97
CA GLY A 27 -9.69 -1.43 -8.22
C GLY A 27 -8.67 -0.42 -8.75
N LYS A 28 -8.76 0.84 -8.30
CA LYS A 28 -7.75 1.87 -8.57
C LYS A 28 -6.59 1.74 -7.59
N SER A 29 -5.38 1.70 -8.13
CA SER A 29 -4.14 1.61 -7.36
C SER A 29 -3.21 2.80 -7.61
N ASP A 30 -2.58 3.27 -6.55
CA ASP A 30 -1.38 4.12 -6.60
C ASP A 30 -0.37 3.62 -5.55
N ILE A 31 0.49 2.70 -5.96
CA ILE A 31 1.35 1.90 -5.07
C ILE A 31 2.81 2.19 -5.39
N ALA A 32 3.58 2.56 -4.38
CA ALA A 32 5.02 2.73 -4.46
C ALA A 32 5.65 2.35 -3.11
N THR A 33 6.04 1.09 -2.97
CA THR A 33 6.74 0.58 -1.78
C THR A 33 8.26 0.70 -1.93
N GLY A 34 8.75 0.78 -3.18
CA GLY A 34 10.17 0.66 -3.51
C GLY A 34 10.60 -0.78 -3.84
N VAL A 35 9.73 -1.77 -3.65
CA VAL A 35 9.95 -3.18 -4.00
C VAL A 35 9.03 -3.56 -5.16
N GLY A 36 9.57 -3.54 -6.38
CA GLY A 36 8.75 -3.63 -7.60
C GLY A 36 7.89 -4.89 -7.73
N PHE A 37 8.36 -6.04 -7.25
CA PHE A 37 7.54 -7.26 -7.25
C PHE A 37 6.37 -7.16 -6.26
N PHE A 38 6.58 -6.54 -5.09
CA PHE A 38 5.52 -6.36 -4.10
C PHE A 38 4.49 -5.32 -4.58
N ASP A 39 4.94 -4.23 -5.22
CA ASP A 39 4.07 -3.27 -5.89
C ASP A 39 3.15 -3.96 -6.90
N HIS A 40 3.70 -4.86 -7.72
CA HIS A 40 2.93 -5.65 -8.67
C HIS A 40 1.88 -6.55 -7.97
N MET A 41 2.24 -7.22 -6.87
CA MET A 41 1.29 -8.07 -6.13
C MET A 41 0.15 -7.26 -5.50
N LEU A 42 0.44 -6.09 -4.92
CA LEU A 42 -0.58 -5.20 -4.35
C LEU A 42 -1.49 -4.59 -5.43
N ASP A 43 -0.94 -4.30 -6.62
CA ASP A 43 -1.73 -3.88 -7.78
C ASP A 43 -2.71 -4.97 -8.23
N GLN A 44 -2.24 -6.23 -8.31
CA GLN A 44 -3.13 -7.36 -8.59
C GLN A 44 -4.23 -7.51 -7.52
N LEU A 45 -3.88 -7.35 -6.24
CA LEU A 45 -4.87 -7.35 -5.16
C LEU A 45 -5.92 -6.26 -5.37
N SER A 46 -5.52 -5.02 -5.69
CA SER A 46 -6.43 -3.91 -5.98
C SER A 46 -7.35 -4.24 -7.17
N ARG A 47 -6.75 -4.63 -8.29
CA ARG A 47 -7.44 -4.91 -9.55
C ARG A 47 -8.51 -5.99 -9.41
N HIS A 48 -8.19 -7.09 -8.72
CA HIS A 48 -9.06 -8.26 -8.67
C HIS A 48 -10.06 -8.24 -7.50
N SER A 49 -9.77 -7.50 -6.43
CA SER A 49 -10.73 -7.30 -5.32
C SER A 49 -11.67 -6.11 -5.53
N LEU A 50 -11.37 -5.24 -6.52
CA LEU A 50 -11.99 -3.93 -6.72
C LEU A 50 -11.76 -2.94 -5.57
N ILE A 51 -10.85 -3.23 -4.64
CA ILE A 51 -10.50 -2.31 -3.56
C ILE A 51 -9.61 -1.21 -4.13
N ASP A 52 -9.96 0.06 -3.90
CA ASP A 52 -9.06 1.16 -4.23
C ASP A 52 -7.99 1.29 -3.15
N MET A 53 -6.72 1.37 -3.55
CA MET A 53 -5.56 1.40 -2.64
C MET A 53 -4.56 2.49 -3.06
N THR A 54 -4.14 3.30 -2.09
CA THR A 54 -2.95 4.15 -2.22
C THR A 54 -1.97 3.72 -1.14
N ILE A 55 -0.77 3.29 -1.54
CA ILE A 55 0.26 2.79 -0.62
C ILE A 55 1.58 3.45 -0.97
N LYS A 56 2.17 4.18 -0.01
CA LYS A 56 3.50 4.77 -0.14
C LYS A 56 4.36 4.27 1.01
N ALA A 57 5.49 3.64 0.68
CA ALA A 57 6.49 3.25 1.68
C ALA A 57 7.86 3.80 1.29
N LYS A 58 8.62 4.20 2.32
CA LYS A 58 10.06 4.42 2.25
C LYS A 58 10.68 3.59 3.36
N GLY A 59 11.53 2.64 2.99
CA GLY A 59 12.24 1.79 3.92
C GLY A 59 13.73 1.76 3.70
N ASP A 60 14.42 1.03 4.55
CA ASP A 60 15.87 0.81 4.57
C ASP A 60 16.32 -0.24 3.54
N LEU A 61 15.88 -0.11 2.29
CA LEU A 61 16.13 -1.05 1.16
C LEU A 61 17.62 -1.33 0.85
N HIS A 62 18.54 -0.58 1.44
CA HIS A 62 19.97 -0.83 1.37
C HIS A 62 20.44 -1.96 2.31
N ILE A 63 19.62 -2.34 3.30
CA ILE A 63 19.81 -3.50 4.18
C ILE A 63 19.19 -4.72 3.49
N ASP A 64 17.87 -4.75 3.39
CA ASP A 64 17.06 -5.68 2.59
C ASP A 64 15.64 -5.11 2.40
N ASP A 65 14.74 -5.89 1.81
CA ASP A 65 13.33 -5.53 1.60
C ASP A 65 12.39 -5.95 2.73
N HIS A 66 12.86 -6.68 3.76
CA HIS A 66 12.01 -7.34 4.75
C HIS A 66 11.21 -6.37 5.62
N HIS A 67 11.79 -5.22 5.97
CA HIS A 67 11.10 -4.23 6.81
C HIS A 67 10.07 -3.39 6.06
N THR A 68 10.26 -3.21 4.75
CA THR A 68 9.51 -2.28 3.88
C THR A 68 8.11 -2.80 3.59
#